data_AF-Q54YI1-F1
#
_entry.id   AF-Q54YI1-F1
#
_cell.length_a   1.000
_cell.length_b   1.000
_cell.length_c   1.000
_cell.angle_alpha   90.00
_cell.angle_beta   90.00
_cell.angle_gamma   90.00
#
_symmetry.space_group_name_H-M   'P 1'
#
loop_
_entity.id
_entity.type
_entity.pdbx_description
1 polymer ?
#
loop_
_entity_poly.entity_id
_entity_poly.type
_entity_poly.pdbx_seq_one_letter_code
_entity_poly.pdbx_strand_id
1 'polypeptide(L)' 'MIKDFNESNIRNIRSSGISTKKLEDFFSINQYPNKNEIKDFANYYQCDETKIKNWFKGKRDRLKKKSSNNEKSGNKFYFK' A
#
# COMPACT_ATOMS: atom_id res chain seq x y z
N MET A 1 -3.23 9.80 28.13
CA MET A 1 -3.18 10.79 27.03
C MET A 1 -3.19 10.03 25.72
N ILE A 2 -4.32 10.05 25.02
CA ILE A 2 -4.47 9.49 23.67
C ILE A 2 -3.70 10.44 22.77
N LYS A 3 -2.55 10.02 22.24
CA LYS A 3 -1.76 10.84 21.32
C LYS A 3 -2.58 11.05 20.05
N ASP A 4 -2.81 12.32 19.75
CA ASP A 4 -3.57 12.82 18.62
C ASP A 4 -3.24 12.07 17.32
N PHE A 5 -4.27 11.43 16.77
CA PHE A 5 -4.24 10.80 15.47
C PHE A 5 -4.15 11.90 14.39
N ASN A 6 -2.94 12.17 13.93
CA ASN A 6 -2.70 13.13 12.86
C ASN A 6 -3.13 12.53 11.51
N GLU A 7 -4.37 12.81 11.11
CA GLU A 7 -4.97 12.48 9.80
C GLU A 7 -4.15 13.00 8.60
N SER A 8 -3.15 13.85 8.80
CA SER A 8 -2.34 14.39 7.71
C SER A 8 -1.32 13.40 7.13
N ASN A 9 -1.12 12.24 7.74
CA ASN A 9 -0.20 11.20 7.24
C ASN A 9 -0.86 10.22 6.25
N ILE A 10 -1.95 10.63 5.59
CA ILE A 10 -2.82 9.82 4.72
C ILE A 10 -2.26 9.62 3.29
N ARG A 11 -1.17 10.29 2.92
CA ARG A 11 -0.63 10.20 1.56
C ARG A 11 0.72 9.48 1.57
N ASN A 12 0.68 8.17 1.31
CA ASN A 12 1.80 7.31 0.90
C ASN A 12 2.62 6.63 2.02
N ILE A 13 2.55 5.30 2.12
CA ILE A 13 3.39 4.47 3.03
C ILE A 13 4.89 4.78 2.83
N ARG A 14 5.30 5.12 1.60
CA ARG A 14 6.67 5.52 1.28
C ARG A 14 7.09 6.83 1.95
N SER A 15 6.16 7.75 2.18
CA SER A 15 6.44 9.04 2.82
C SER A 15 6.45 8.95 4.35
N SER A 16 5.72 7.99 4.92
CA SER A 16 5.66 7.79 6.37
C SER A 16 6.92 7.14 6.98
N GLY A 17 7.99 6.91 6.20
CA GLY A 17 9.20 6.22 6.67
C GLY A 17 8.99 4.74 7.05
N ILE A 18 7.81 4.20 6.75
CA ILE A 18 7.44 2.83 7.11
C ILE A 18 8.15 1.88 6.14
N SER A 19 8.94 0.95 6.70
CA SER A 19 9.58 -0.11 5.92
C SER A 19 8.53 -1.04 5.32
N THR A 20 8.41 -1.03 3.99
CA THR A 20 7.50 -1.92 3.26
C THR A 20 8.03 -3.34 3.12
N LYS A 21 9.20 -3.68 3.70
CA LYS A 21 9.86 -4.97 3.52
C LYS A 21 8.93 -6.14 3.81
N LYS A 22 8.23 -6.13 4.95
CA LYS A 22 7.30 -7.20 5.35
C LYS A 22 6.12 -7.34 4.38
N LEU A 23 5.61 -6.22 3.86
CA LEU A 23 4.56 -6.24 2.83
C LEU A 23 5.10 -6.81 1.51
N GLU A 24 6.33 -6.49 1.13
CA GLU A 24 6.98 -7.00 -0.09
C GLU A 24 7.27 -8.49 0.01
N ASP A 25 7.81 -8.94 1.14
CA ASP A 25 8.05 -10.36 1.44
C ASP A 25 6.73 -11.13 1.36
N PHE A 26 5.67 -10.63 1.97
CA PHE A 26 4.34 -11.25 1.88
C PHE A 26 3.77 -11.21 0.46
N PHE A 27 3.90 -10.08 -0.25
CA PHE A 27 3.41 -9.94 -1.63
C PHE A 27 4.05 -10.96 -2.58
N SER A 28 5.29 -11.39 -2.31
CA SER A 28 5.96 -12.42 -3.10
C SER A 28 5.30 -13.80 -2.98
N ILE A 29 4.62 -14.06 -1.86
CA ILE A 29 3.90 -15.31 -1.54
C ILE A 29 2.42 -15.18 -1.93
N ASN A 30 1.77 -14.09 -1.50
CA ASN A 30 0.36 -13.82 -1.73
C ASN A 30 0.12 -12.35 -2.11
N GLN A 31 -0.25 -12.10 -3.37
CA GLN A 31 -0.56 -10.75 -3.89
C GLN A 31 -1.95 -10.24 -3.49
N TYR A 32 -2.80 -11.10 -2.93
CA TYR A 32 -4.20 -10.83 -2.58
C TYR A 32 -4.47 -11.25 -1.13
N PRO A 33 -4.02 -10.44 -0.15
CA PRO A 33 -4.25 -10.76 1.26
C PRO A 33 -5.75 -10.75 1.59
N ASN A 34 -6.14 -11.66 2.48
CA ASN A 34 -7.47 -11.70 3.07
C ASN A 34 -7.63 -10.62 4.14
N LYS A 35 -8.85 -10.48 4.69
CA LYS A 35 -9.18 -9.45 5.68
C LYS A 35 -8.34 -9.56 6.96
N ASN A 36 -8.06 -10.78 7.44
CA ASN A 36 -7.29 -10.99 8.66
C ASN A 36 -5.83 -10.59 8.44
N GLU A 37 -5.23 -10.99 7.33
CA GLU A 37 -3.85 -10.63 6.96
C GLU A 37 -3.70 -9.10 6.83
N ILE A 38 -4.67 -8.43 6.20
CA ILE A 38 -4.71 -6.96 6.09
C ILE A 38 -4.73 -6.32 7.49
N LYS A 39 -5.56 -6.85 8.40
CA LYS A 39 -5.68 -6.36 9.78
C LYS A 39 -4.38 -6.58 10.57
N ASP A 40 -3.72 -7.71 10.39
CA ASP A 40 -2.43 -8.00 11.05
C ASP A 40 -1.34 -7.03 10.59
N PHE A 41 -1.29 -6.71 9.29
CA PHE A 41 -0.39 -5.67 8.79
C PHE A 41 -0.76 -4.28 9.30
N ALA A 42 -2.05 -3.94 9.30
CA ALA A 42 -2.55 -2.66 9.81
C ALA A 42 -2.10 -2.45 11.26
N ASN A 43 -2.27 -3.47 12.11
CA ASN A 43 -1.81 -3.48 13.49
C ASN A 43 -0.28 -3.38 13.60
N TYR A 44 0.45 -4.18 12.83
CA TYR A 44 1.92 -4.19 12.84
C TYR A 44 2.52 -2.81 12.47
N TYR A 45 1.94 -2.16 11.46
CA TYR A 45 2.36 -0.85 11.00
C TYR A 45 1.69 0.32 11.71
N GLN A 46 0.78 0.03 12.66
CA GLN A 46 -0.03 1.02 13.38
C GLN A 46 -0.72 2.01 12.43
N CYS A 47 -1.35 1.48 11.40
CA CYS A 47 -1.99 2.26 10.35
C CYS A 47 -3.31 1.61 9.90
N ASP A 48 -4.15 2.36 9.18
CA ASP A 48 -5.44 1.84 8.73
C ASP A 48 -5.32 0.66 7.75
N GLU A 49 -6.26 -0.29 7.84
CA GLU A 49 -6.41 -1.38 6.86
C GLU A 49 -6.48 -0.87 5.41
N THR A 50 -7.09 0.30 5.22
CA THR A 50 -7.18 0.98 3.91
C THR A 50 -5.80 1.28 3.33
N LYS A 51 -4.81 1.65 4.15
CA LYS A 51 -3.43 1.89 3.68
C LYS A 51 -2.79 0.61 3.17
N ILE A 52 -2.96 -0.50 3.88
CA ILE A 52 -2.47 -1.81 3.47
C ILE A 52 -3.16 -2.23 2.17
N LYS A 53 -4.50 -2.15 2.08
CA LYS A 53 -5.26 -2.44 0.84
C LYS A 53 -4.75 -1.62 -0.35
N ASN A 54 -4.57 -0.31 -0.16
CA ASN A 54 -4.08 0.60 -1.19
C ASN A 54 -2.65 0.28 -1.61
N TRP A 55 -1.79 -0.13 -0.67
CA TRP A 55 -0.44 -0.58 -0.98
C TRP A 55 -0.45 -1.82 -1.87
N PHE A 56 -1.21 -2.86 -1.49
CA PHE A 56 -1.33 -4.08 -2.29
C PHE A 56 -1.91 -3.79 -3.67
N LYS A 57 -2.97 -2.98 -3.75
CA LYS A 57 -3.55 -2.53 -5.03
C LYS A 57 -2.51 -1.80 -5.89
N GLY A 58 -1.83 -0.79 -5.33
CA GLY A 58 -0.82 -0.03 -6.04
C GLY A 58 0.37 -0.88 -6.49
N LYS A 59 0.78 -1.89 -5.70
CA LYS A 59 1.83 -2.83 -6.06
C LYS A 59 1.41 -3.71 -7.25
N ARG A 60 0.18 -4.24 -7.24
CA ARG A 60 -0.38 -4.99 -8.40
C ARG A 60 -0.50 -4.11 -9.64
N ASP A 61 -0.96 -2.87 -9.49
CA ASP A 61 -1.09 -1.93 -10.61
C ASP A 61 0.28 -1.63 -11.24
N ARG A 62 1.33 -1.47 -10.42
CA ARG A 62 2.72 -1.31 -10.89
C ARG A 62 3.26 -2.57 -11.58
N LEU A 63 2.92 -3.75 -11.07
CA LEU A 63 3.31 -5.03 -11.67
C LEU A 63 2.70 -5.18 -13.06
N LYS A 64 1.40 -4.88 -13.22
CA LYS A 64 0.72 -4.85 -14.52
C LYS A 64 1.36 -3.85 -15.47
N LYS A 65 1.67 -2.64 -15.01
CA LYS A 65 2.36 -1.62 -15.82
C LYS A 65 3.73 -2.07 -16.29
N LYS A 66 4.49 -2.83 -15.49
CA LYS A 66 5.80 -3.35 -15.90
C LYS A 66 5.71 -4.30 -17.10
N SER A 67 4.61 -5.03 -17.23
CA SER A 67 4.36 -5.89 -18.40
C SER A 67 3.92 -5.14 -19.66
N SER A 68 3.43 -3.89 -19.54
CA SER A 68 2.91 -3.11 -20.66
C SER A 68 3.80 -1.91 -21.08
N ASN A 69 4.76 -1.50 -20.23
CA ASN A 69 5.51 -0.25 -20.42
C ASN A 69 6.76 -0.34 -21.32
N ASN A 70 6.76 -1.22 -22.33
CA ASN A 70 7.49 -0.86 -23.56
C ASN A 70 6.74 0.22 -24.36
N GLU A 71 5.54 0.63 -23.95
CA GLU A 71 4.77 1.66 -24.64
C GLU A 71 4.28 2.76 -23.67
N LYS A 72 5.05 3.86 -23.63
CA LYS A 72 4.59 5.24 -23.37
C LYS A 72 3.93 5.56 -22.02
N SER A 73 4.70 6.25 -21.18
CA SER A 73 4.31 7.44 -20.38
C SER A 73 2.81 7.76 -20.33
N GLY A 74 2.11 7.26 -19.30
CA GLY A 74 0.66 7.36 -19.14
C GLY A 74 0.25 7.83 -17.75
N ASN A 75 -0.04 9.12 -17.69
CA ASN A 75 -0.50 9.94 -16.57
C ASN A 75 -1.79 9.40 -15.90
N LYS A 76 -2.13 9.95 -14.72
CA LYS A 76 -3.42 9.87 -13.97
C LYS A 76 -3.74 8.60 -13.16
N PHE A 77 -3.67 8.75 -11.82
CA PHE A 77 -4.75 8.27 -10.95
C PHE A 77 -5.53 9.49 -10.47
N TYR A 78 -6.75 9.61 -10.99
CA TYR A 78 -7.81 10.47 -10.52
C TYR A 78 -8.26 10.05 -9.12
N PHE A 79 -8.57 11.00 -8.25
CA PHE A 79 -9.87 11.01 -7.56
C PHE A 79 -10.39 12.45 -7.53
N LYS A 80 -11.67 12.55 -7.88
CA LYS A 80 -12.52 13.72 -8.01
C LYS A 80 -12.65 14.47 -6.68
#